data_AF-A0A1L5BT38-F1
#
_entry.id   AF-A0A1L5BT38-F1
#
_cell.length_a   1.000
_cell.length_b   1.000
_cell.length_c   1.000
_cell.angle_alpha   90.00
_cell.angle_beta   90.00
_cell.angle_gamma   90.00
#
_symmetry.space_group_name_H-M   'P 1'
#
loop_
_entity.id
_entity.type
_entity.pdbx_description
1 polymer ?
#
loop_
_entity_poly.entity_id
_entity_poly.type
_entity_poly.pdbx_seq_one_letter_code
_entity_poly.pdbx_strand_id
1 'polypeptide(L)'
;MSKASRPENSEPLMIAAKSVSEAYARTLLHVLEHPGNEIAPLVLTMDGFGDGYEIPENTQVRAALDALLSKKKKRDVEDVAYTIFPQRLWTMAQGDRAKLFEFYKMAFPFYRAQNPKANGKGLYFERLMMYGRGPCDGNQLEWILSQYDSRPGVRRSMWQATTFDPARDHSATAQLGFPCLQHVSFVPTKAGLVANAFYATQQLFDKAYGNYLGLAQLAAFMAHEMGIPLARLNVTIGVAKLERITKTDSAMKPLIEAARACVAPPAPPAPRPSASLQLAAQPA
;
A
#
# COMPACT_ATOMS: atom_id res chain seq x y z
N MET A 1 26.39 20.16 -19.08
CA MET A 1 25.57 19.10 -18.45
C MET A 1 24.43 18.76 -19.40
N SER A 2 24.44 17.56 -19.98
CA SER A 2 23.36 17.11 -20.86
C SER A 2 22.09 16.99 -20.03
N LYS A 3 21.01 17.67 -20.44
CA LYS A 3 19.68 17.44 -19.86
C LYS A 3 19.36 15.97 -20.14
N ALA A 4 19.09 15.19 -19.09
CA ALA A 4 18.63 13.81 -19.24
C ALA A 4 17.50 13.77 -20.27
N SER A 5 17.54 12.78 -21.17
CA SER A 5 16.47 12.53 -22.14
C SER A 5 15.15 12.51 -21.35
N ARG A 6 14.23 13.39 -21.76
CA ARG A 6 12.89 13.43 -21.15
C ARG A 6 12.19 12.12 -21.54
N PRO A 7 11.52 11.44 -20.59
CA PRO A 7 10.73 10.27 -20.92
C PRO A 7 9.65 10.66 -21.94
N GLU A 8 9.27 9.72 -22.81
CA GLU A 8 8.14 9.91 -23.72
C GLU A 8 6.86 10.15 -22.92
N ASN A 9 5.96 10.97 -23.48
CA ASN A 9 4.67 11.27 -22.86
C ASN A 9 3.72 10.08 -23.03
N SER A 10 3.86 9.06 -22.20
CA SER A 10 3.06 7.84 -22.22
C SER A 10 1.71 8.03 -21.52
N GLU A 11 0.68 7.31 -21.98
CA GLU A 11 -0.57 7.18 -21.23
C GLU A 11 -0.31 6.53 -19.86
N PRO A 12 -1.11 6.85 -18.82
CA PRO A 12 -0.99 6.20 -17.52
C PRO A 12 -1.15 4.69 -17.62
N LEU A 13 -0.20 3.94 -17.05
CA LEU A 13 -0.41 2.50 -16.85
C LEU A 13 -1.43 2.30 -15.73
N MET A 14 -2.55 1.68 -16.08
CA MET A 14 -3.62 1.35 -15.14
C MET A 14 -3.52 -0.14 -14.78
N ILE A 15 -3.41 -0.46 -13.48
CA ILE A 15 -3.40 -1.83 -12.98
C ILE A 15 -4.55 -2.01 -11.99
N ALA A 16 -5.43 -2.98 -12.28
CA ALA A 16 -6.43 -3.46 -11.34
C ALA A 16 -5.96 -4.78 -10.71
N ALA A 17 -6.20 -4.93 -9.42
CA ALA A 17 -5.80 -6.08 -8.62
C ALA A 17 -6.82 -6.36 -7.51
N LYS A 18 -6.81 -7.60 -7.00
CA LYS A 18 -7.61 -8.02 -5.84
C LYS A 18 -6.83 -7.98 -4.54
N SER A 19 -5.49 -7.94 -4.60
CA SER A 19 -4.63 -7.98 -3.43
C SER A 19 -3.43 -7.04 -3.55
N VAL A 20 -2.78 -6.76 -2.42
CA VAL A 20 -1.50 -6.02 -2.38
C VAL A 20 -0.44 -6.74 -3.21
N SER A 21 -0.38 -8.06 -3.08
CA SER A 21 0.60 -8.89 -3.80
C SER A 21 0.34 -8.92 -5.30
N GLU A 22 -0.92 -8.97 -5.73
CA GLU A 22 -1.25 -8.93 -7.15
C GLU A 22 -0.93 -7.56 -7.76
N ALA A 23 -1.25 -6.47 -7.07
CA ALA A 23 -0.89 -5.12 -7.52
C ALA A 23 0.63 -4.98 -7.69
N TYR A 24 1.38 -5.45 -6.70
CA TYR A 24 2.84 -5.48 -6.74
C TYR A 24 3.37 -6.37 -7.88
N ALA A 25 2.86 -7.60 -8.01
CA ALA A 25 3.29 -8.57 -9.00
C ALA A 25 3.06 -8.07 -10.43
N ARG A 26 1.86 -7.56 -10.73
CA ARG A 26 1.55 -6.96 -12.04
C ARG A 26 2.48 -5.80 -12.37
N THR A 27 2.75 -4.93 -11.39
CA THR A 27 3.66 -3.78 -11.56
C THR A 27 5.09 -4.23 -11.81
N LEU A 28 5.59 -5.19 -11.03
CA LEU A 28 6.94 -5.75 -11.17
C LEU A 28 7.12 -6.41 -12.54
N LEU A 29 6.19 -7.29 -12.94
CA LEU A 29 6.24 -7.99 -14.22
C LEU A 29 6.20 -7.00 -15.39
N HIS A 30 5.34 -5.98 -15.32
CA HIS A 30 5.31 -4.93 -16.33
C HIS A 30 6.67 -4.26 -16.49
N VAL A 31 7.31 -3.82 -15.39
CA VAL A 31 8.66 -3.23 -15.47
C VAL A 31 9.67 -4.21 -16.05
N LEU A 32 9.62 -5.49 -15.71
CA LEU A 32 10.57 -6.48 -16.21
C LEU A 32 10.43 -6.73 -17.72
N GLU A 33 9.22 -6.64 -18.25
CA GLU A 33 8.88 -7.00 -19.64
C GLU A 33 9.01 -5.82 -20.63
N HIS A 34 9.03 -4.58 -20.14
CA HIS A 34 9.11 -3.38 -20.99
C HIS A 34 10.50 -2.72 -20.93
N PRO A 35 10.93 -1.94 -21.94
CA PRO A 35 12.19 -1.17 -21.87
C PRO A 35 12.24 -0.18 -20.71
N GLY A 36 13.44 0.20 -20.27
CA GLY A 36 13.63 1.15 -19.16
C GLY A 36 13.37 0.53 -17.78
N ASN A 37 13.45 1.30 -16.70
CA ASN A 37 13.21 0.80 -15.34
C ASN A 37 12.21 1.66 -14.56
N GLU A 38 11.40 2.44 -15.27
CA GLU A 38 10.44 3.39 -14.73
C GLU A 38 9.08 3.21 -15.40
N ILE A 39 8.01 3.46 -14.63
CA ILE A 39 6.64 3.63 -15.12
C ILE A 39 6.22 5.03 -14.70
N ALA A 40 5.81 5.85 -15.66
CA ALA A 40 5.37 7.21 -15.41
C ALA A 40 4.28 7.63 -16.41
N PRO A 41 3.04 7.91 -15.97
CA PRO A 41 2.48 7.69 -14.62
C PRO A 41 1.93 6.26 -14.41
N LEU A 42 1.77 5.87 -13.15
CA LEU A 42 1.19 4.58 -12.73
C LEU A 42 -0.03 4.82 -11.84
N VAL A 43 -1.13 4.11 -12.11
CA VAL A 43 -2.32 4.09 -11.26
C VAL A 43 -2.66 2.65 -10.91
N LEU A 44 -2.72 2.35 -9.62
CA LEU A 44 -3.11 1.06 -9.08
C LEU A 44 -4.48 1.15 -8.45
N THR A 45 -5.29 0.11 -8.62
CA THR A 45 -6.54 -0.07 -7.89
C THR A 45 -6.62 -1.47 -7.30
N MET A 46 -7.00 -1.54 -6.03
CA MET A 46 -7.18 -2.78 -5.27
C MET A 46 -8.60 -2.82 -4.70
N ASP A 47 -9.34 -3.90 -4.91
CA ASP A 47 -10.74 -4.02 -4.45
C ASP A 47 -11.17 -5.43 -4.00
N GLY A 48 -10.23 -6.33 -3.71
CA GLY A 48 -10.53 -7.67 -3.18
C GLY A 48 -10.62 -7.72 -1.65
N PHE A 49 -10.91 -6.60 -1.00
CA PHE A 49 -11.06 -6.54 0.46
C PHE A 49 -12.33 -7.25 0.91
N GLY A 50 -12.23 -8.05 1.97
CA GLY A 50 -13.38 -8.70 2.59
C GLY A 50 -14.02 -7.84 3.68
N ASP A 51 -15.09 -8.36 4.30
CA ASP A 51 -15.85 -7.65 5.34
C ASP A 51 -15.08 -7.47 6.66
N GLY A 52 -14.05 -8.28 6.90
CA GLY A 52 -13.27 -8.31 8.15
C GLY A 52 -12.13 -7.31 8.25
N TYR A 53 -12.02 -6.33 7.35
CA TYR A 53 -10.89 -5.37 7.28
C TYR A 53 -9.51 -6.00 7.09
N GLU A 54 -9.45 -7.30 6.81
CA GLU A 54 -8.23 -8.02 6.49
C GLU A 54 -7.67 -7.60 5.14
N ILE A 55 -6.34 -7.49 5.06
CA ILE A 55 -5.67 -7.10 3.83
C ILE A 55 -5.30 -8.36 3.05
N PRO A 56 -5.87 -8.59 1.87
CA PRO A 56 -5.54 -9.76 1.06
C PRO A 56 -4.09 -9.70 0.57
N GLU A 57 -3.36 -10.78 0.82
CA GLU A 57 -1.98 -11.00 0.36
C GLU A 57 -1.81 -12.43 -0.16
N ASN A 58 -0.87 -12.62 -1.09
CA ASN A 58 -0.35 -13.91 -1.51
C ASN A 58 0.93 -14.21 -0.72
N THR A 59 0.86 -15.23 0.13
CA THR A 59 1.98 -15.61 1.02
C THR A 59 3.25 -15.99 0.27
N GLN A 60 3.15 -16.56 -0.95
CA GLN A 60 4.34 -16.94 -1.73
C GLN A 60 5.07 -15.70 -2.26
N VAL A 61 4.33 -14.71 -2.78
CA VAL A 61 4.92 -13.44 -3.22
C VAL A 61 5.54 -12.72 -2.04
N ARG A 62 4.83 -12.66 -0.90
CA ARG A 62 5.32 -12.03 0.32
C ARG A 62 6.63 -12.67 0.81
N ALA A 63 6.64 -13.99 0.96
CA ALA A 63 7.82 -14.73 1.42
C ALA A 63 9.00 -14.61 0.47
N ALA A 64 8.77 -14.69 -0.85
CA ALA A 64 9.83 -14.54 -1.85
C ALA A 64 10.44 -13.13 -1.83
N LEU A 65 9.60 -12.09 -1.65
CA LEU A 65 10.07 -10.71 -1.53
C LEU A 65 10.86 -10.50 -0.24
N ASP A 66 10.35 -10.93 0.92
CA ASP A 66 11.05 -10.79 2.21
C ASP A 66 12.40 -11.52 2.20
N ALA A 67 12.47 -12.72 1.62
CA ALA A 67 13.73 -13.45 1.45
C ALA A 67 14.73 -12.68 0.57
N LEU A 68 14.26 -12.07 -0.52
CA LEU A 68 15.08 -11.26 -1.41
C LEU A 68 15.56 -9.97 -0.73
N LEU A 69 14.68 -9.26 -0.01
CA LEU A 69 15.01 -8.06 0.75
C LEU A 69 16.07 -8.36 1.82
N SER A 70 15.89 -9.43 2.58
CA SER A 70 16.87 -9.90 3.57
C SER A 70 18.23 -10.20 2.94
N LYS A 71 18.26 -10.95 1.83
CA LYS A 71 19.49 -11.24 1.07
C LYS A 71 20.20 -9.97 0.57
N LYS A 72 19.43 -8.94 0.19
CA LYS A 72 19.95 -7.65 -0.28
C LYS A 72 20.15 -6.63 0.86
N LYS A 73 20.01 -7.05 2.13
CA LYS A 73 20.12 -6.22 3.33
C LYS A 73 19.24 -4.97 3.27
N LYS A 74 18.01 -5.15 2.79
CA LYS A 74 16.96 -4.14 2.75
C LYS A 74 16.05 -4.28 3.95
N ARG A 75 15.24 -3.25 4.21
CA ARG A 75 14.17 -3.34 5.20
C ARG A 75 13.13 -4.33 4.71
N ASP A 76 12.54 -5.07 5.63
CA ASP A 76 11.44 -5.95 5.29
C ASP A 76 10.16 -5.16 4.97
N VAL A 77 9.17 -5.88 4.46
CA VAL A 77 7.88 -5.30 4.07
C VAL A 77 7.14 -4.68 5.26
N GLU A 78 7.23 -5.30 6.44
CA GLU A 78 6.47 -4.91 7.62
C GLU A 78 6.98 -3.59 8.20
N ASP A 79 8.30 -3.43 8.28
CA ASP A 79 8.96 -2.18 8.69
C ASP A 79 8.58 -1.02 7.78
N VAL A 80 8.46 -1.27 6.46
CA VAL A 80 8.01 -0.25 5.51
C VAL A 80 6.54 0.08 5.71
N ALA A 81 5.67 -0.93 5.83
CA ALA A 81 4.24 -0.74 6.08
C ALA A 81 3.98 0.03 7.37
N TYR A 82 4.74 -0.28 8.42
CA TYR A 82 4.68 0.37 9.73
C TYR A 82 4.94 1.88 9.64
N THR A 83 5.72 2.34 8.66
CA THR A 83 5.93 3.78 8.46
C THR A 83 4.65 4.52 8.10
N ILE A 84 3.67 3.85 7.47
CA ILE A 84 2.36 4.39 7.06
C ILE A 84 1.29 4.09 8.08
N PHE A 85 1.21 2.84 8.55
CA PHE A 85 0.25 2.46 9.57
C PHE A 85 0.86 1.44 10.55
N PRO A 86 0.87 1.72 11.86
CA PRO A 86 1.51 0.87 12.85
C PRO A 86 0.59 -0.28 13.27
N GLN A 87 0.36 -1.26 12.38
CA GLN A 87 -0.59 -2.35 12.57
C GLN A 87 -0.44 -3.11 13.91
N ARG A 88 0.80 -3.28 14.39
CA ARG A 88 1.06 -3.93 15.69
C ARG A 88 0.52 -3.12 16.86
N LEU A 89 0.68 -1.79 16.84
CA LEU A 89 0.11 -0.92 17.87
C LEU A 89 -1.42 -0.91 17.80
N TRP A 90 -1.98 -0.97 16.59
CA TRP A 90 -3.43 -1.09 16.42
C TRP A 90 -3.97 -2.38 17.02
N THR A 91 -3.27 -3.49 16.79
CA THR A 91 -3.61 -4.79 17.39
C THR A 91 -3.53 -4.73 18.92
N MET A 92 -2.47 -4.12 19.47
CA MET A 92 -2.33 -3.90 20.92
C MET A 92 -3.41 -2.99 21.49
N ALA A 93 -3.90 -2.03 20.72
CA ALA A 93 -4.98 -1.13 21.09
C ALA A 93 -6.36 -1.82 21.11
N GLN A 94 -6.48 -3.03 20.56
CA GLN A 94 -7.70 -3.84 20.59
C GLN A 94 -8.92 -3.11 20.00
N GLY A 95 -8.73 -2.38 18.90
CA GLY A 95 -9.81 -1.64 18.26
C GLY A 95 -10.08 -0.25 18.83
N ASP A 96 -9.28 0.22 19.80
CA ASP A 96 -9.44 1.55 20.42
C ASP A 96 -8.51 2.58 19.76
N ARG A 97 -9.07 3.49 18.96
CA ARG A 97 -8.26 4.51 18.26
C ARG A 97 -7.54 5.47 19.19
N ALA A 98 -8.09 5.76 20.37
CA ALA A 98 -7.45 6.66 21.32
C ALA A 98 -6.17 6.03 21.88
N LYS A 99 -6.23 4.73 22.24
CA LYS A 99 -5.04 3.95 22.65
C LYS A 99 -4.01 3.85 21.54
N LEU A 100 -4.43 3.64 20.28
CA LEU A 100 -3.52 3.63 19.14
C LEU A 100 -2.71 4.94 19.06
N PHE A 101 -3.40 6.07 19.14
CA PHE A 101 -2.74 7.38 19.07
C PHE A 101 -1.82 7.61 20.27
N GLU A 102 -2.23 7.21 21.48
CA GLU A 102 -1.39 7.29 22.67
C GLU A 102 -0.12 6.42 22.55
N PHE A 103 -0.27 5.14 22.22
CA PHE A 103 0.85 4.21 22.02
C PHE A 103 1.84 4.73 21.00
N TYR A 104 1.35 5.27 19.87
CA TYR A 104 2.23 5.80 18.85
C TYR A 104 2.94 7.08 19.31
N LYS A 105 2.26 8.00 20.02
CA LYS A 105 2.89 9.21 20.60
C LYS A 105 4.03 8.83 21.56
N MET A 106 3.83 7.82 22.39
CA MET A 106 4.87 7.32 23.32
C MET A 106 6.05 6.69 22.57
N ALA A 107 5.78 5.93 21.51
CA ALA A 107 6.82 5.13 20.84
C ALA A 107 7.59 5.90 19.76
N PHE A 108 7.00 6.91 19.12
CA PHE A 108 7.63 7.65 18.03
C PHE A 108 8.99 8.29 18.37
N PRO A 109 9.19 8.93 19.54
CA PRO A 109 10.51 9.46 19.92
C PRO A 109 11.62 8.40 19.87
N PHE A 110 11.31 7.18 20.32
CA PHE A 110 12.23 6.05 20.28
C PHE A 110 12.53 5.60 18.85
N TYR A 111 11.50 5.45 17.99
CA TYR A 111 11.70 5.09 16.58
C TYR A 111 12.57 6.09 15.82
N ARG A 112 12.40 7.39 16.11
CA ARG A 112 13.24 8.44 15.55
C ARG A 112 14.68 8.35 16.04
N ALA A 113 14.87 8.07 17.34
CA ALA A 113 16.19 7.98 17.96
C ALA A 113 16.98 6.73 17.53
N GLN A 114 16.32 5.60 17.26
CA GLN A 114 16.99 4.38 16.81
C GLN A 114 17.57 4.49 15.38
N ASN A 115 16.97 5.31 14.52
CA ASN A 115 17.45 5.49 13.15
C ASN A 115 17.35 6.95 12.70
N PRO A 116 18.14 7.87 13.29
CA PRO A 116 18.00 9.30 13.06
C PRO A 116 18.27 9.67 11.60
N LYS A 117 19.14 8.91 10.90
CA LYS A 117 19.44 9.13 9.49
C LYS A 117 18.24 8.83 8.59
N ALA A 118 17.48 7.77 8.88
CA ALA A 118 16.31 7.39 8.09
C ALA A 118 15.03 8.13 8.51
N ASN A 119 14.85 8.31 9.81
CA ASN A 119 13.60 8.76 10.44
C ASN A 119 13.68 10.22 10.90
N GLY A 120 14.80 10.91 10.69
CA GLY A 120 14.99 12.30 11.11
C GLY A 120 14.00 13.27 10.48
N LYS A 121 13.45 12.94 9.31
CA LYS A 121 12.38 13.71 8.65
C LYS A 121 10.96 13.30 9.07
N GLY A 122 10.81 12.31 9.95
CA GLY A 122 9.54 11.75 10.38
C GLY A 122 9.18 10.45 9.66
N LEU A 123 7.98 9.95 9.99
CA LEU A 123 7.34 8.77 9.40
C LEU A 123 5.96 9.18 8.88
N TYR A 124 5.38 8.45 7.93
CA TYR A 124 4.10 8.86 7.35
C TYR A 124 2.99 8.90 8.39
N PHE A 125 2.89 7.90 9.27
CA PHE A 125 1.88 7.91 10.34
C PHE A 125 2.07 9.08 11.32
N GLU A 126 3.32 9.46 11.59
CA GLU A 126 3.60 10.68 12.36
C GLU A 126 3.08 11.93 11.64
N ARG A 127 3.28 12.04 10.32
CA ARG A 127 2.74 13.19 9.58
C ARG A 127 1.20 13.20 9.55
N LEU A 128 0.55 12.03 9.59
CA LEU A 128 -0.91 11.93 9.63
C LEU A 128 -1.49 12.30 11.01
N MET A 129 -0.81 11.93 12.10
CA MET A 129 -1.33 12.03 13.47
C MET A 129 -0.71 13.19 14.29
N MET A 130 0.49 13.64 13.96
CA MET A 130 1.24 14.67 14.68
C MET A 130 1.78 15.72 13.71
N TYR A 131 0.94 16.21 12.79
CA TYR A 131 1.36 17.18 11.77
C TYR A 131 1.92 18.48 12.38
N GLY A 132 1.51 18.80 13.62
CA GLY A 132 2.00 19.92 14.42
C GLY A 132 1.26 21.23 14.16
N ARG A 133 0.16 21.19 13.40
CA ARG A 133 -0.76 22.31 13.17
C ARG A 133 -2.12 21.83 12.68
N GLY A 134 -3.15 22.62 12.94
CA GLY A 134 -4.54 22.31 12.58
C GLY A 134 -5.35 21.75 13.75
N PRO A 135 -6.60 21.35 13.50
CA PRO A 135 -7.47 20.76 14.52
C PRO A 135 -6.87 19.51 15.17
N CYS A 136 -7.36 19.16 16.36
CA CYS A 136 -6.90 18.00 17.13
C CYS A 136 -5.37 17.98 17.31
N ASP A 137 -4.75 19.16 17.49
CA ASP A 137 -3.30 19.34 17.62
C ASP A 137 -2.49 18.75 16.43
N GLY A 138 -3.06 18.82 15.22
CA GLY A 138 -2.48 18.27 14.02
C GLY A 138 -2.69 16.76 13.81
N ASN A 139 -3.55 16.12 14.61
CA ASN A 139 -4.05 14.78 14.31
C ASN A 139 -5.15 14.85 13.25
N GLN A 140 -4.73 14.74 11.99
CA GLN A 140 -5.62 14.84 10.84
C GLN A 140 -6.61 13.68 10.79
N LEU A 141 -6.20 12.47 11.23
CA LEU A 141 -7.08 11.29 11.24
C LEU A 141 -8.18 11.42 12.29
N GLU A 142 -7.85 11.84 13.52
CA GLU A 142 -8.86 12.10 14.57
C GLU A 142 -9.80 13.22 14.15
N TRP A 143 -9.29 14.27 13.51
CA TRP A 143 -10.15 15.33 13.00
C TRP A 143 -11.14 14.81 11.95
N ILE A 144 -10.67 14.01 10.98
CA ILE A 144 -11.54 13.38 9.97
C ILE A 144 -12.62 12.53 10.65
N LEU A 145 -12.26 11.66 11.59
CA LEU A 145 -13.21 10.77 12.25
C LEU A 145 -14.22 11.53 13.12
N SER A 146 -13.77 12.49 13.93
CA SER A 146 -14.69 13.33 14.73
C SER A 146 -15.68 14.11 13.88
N GLN A 147 -15.28 14.57 12.69
CA GLN A 147 -16.19 15.24 11.77
C GLN A 147 -17.15 14.26 11.09
N TYR A 148 -16.72 13.04 10.77
CA TYR A 148 -17.59 11.99 10.24
C TYR A 148 -18.75 11.69 11.19
N ASP A 149 -18.45 11.59 12.48
CA ASP A 149 -19.44 11.29 13.53
C ASP A 149 -20.33 12.50 13.86
N SER A 150 -19.93 13.72 13.48
CA SER A 150 -20.59 14.95 13.95
C SER A 150 -21.99 15.18 13.36
N ARG A 151 -22.18 14.91 12.07
CA ARG A 151 -23.47 15.08 11.37
C ARG A 151 -23.50 14.41 9.99
N PRO A 152 -24.69 14.08 9.48
CA PRO A 152 -24.85 13.71 8.07
C PRO A 152 -24.45 14.85 7.11
N GLY A 153 -23.99 14.46 5.92
CA GLY A 153 -23.76 15.40 4.82
C GLY A 153 -22.55 16.33 4.99
N VAL A 154 -21.54 15.93 5.76
CA VAL A 154 -20.24 16.61 5.74
C VAL A 154 -19.65 16.55 4.33
N ARG A 155 -19.07 17.67 3.89
CA ARG A 155 -18.51 17.79 2.53
C ARG A 155 -17.45 16.72 2.29
N ARG A 156 -17.46 16.11 1.10
CA ARG A 156 -16.52 15.03 0.74
C ARG A 156 -15.05 15.46 0.75
N SER A 157 -14.78 16.75 0.51
CA SER A 157 -13.42 17.31 0.59
C SER A 157 -12.87 17.40 2.01
N MET A 158 -13.67 17.10 3.04
CA MET A 158 -13.17 17.10 4.43
C MET A 158 -12.24 15.91 4.71
N TRP A 159 -12.41 14.83 3.97
CA TRP A 159 -11.82 13.53 4.27
C TRP A 159 -10.44 13.37 3.63
N GLN A 160 -9.53 14.25 4.02
CA GLN A 160 -8.28 14.49 3.31
C GLN A 160 -7.17 14.76 4.34
N ALA A 161 -6.05 14.04 4.23
CA ALA A 161 -4.88 14.23 5.10
C ALA A 161 -3.59 14.31 4.26
N THR A 162 -2.70 15.22 4.61
CA THR A 162 -1.43 15.43 3.92
C THR A 162 -0.25 14.91 4.75
N THR A 163 0.72 14.32 4.07
CA THR A 163 2.01 13.94 4.67
C THR A 163 3.14 14.88 4.25
N PHE A 164 2.96 15.59 3.13
CA PHE A 164 3.90 16.59 2.65
C PHE A 164 3.70 17.92 3.37
N ASP A 165 4.80 18.52 3.82
CA ASP A 165 4.84 19.87 4.39
C ASP A 165 5.83 20.72 3.58
N PRO A 166 5.35 21.66 2.74
CA PRO A 166 6.23 22.50 1.93
C PRO A 166 7.33 23.22 2.72
N ALA A 167 7.05 23.61 3.97
CA ALA A 167 8.01 24.30 4.82
C ALA A 167 9.19 23.41 5.25
N ARG A 168 9.01 22.07 5.26
CA ARG A 168 10.01 21.09 5.69
C ARG A 168 10.62 20.30 4.53
N ASP A 169 9.80 20.04 3.52
CA ASP A 169 10.05 18.99 2.53
C ASP A 169 10.38 19.55 1.14
N HIS A 170 10.02 20.81 0.85
CA HIS A 170 10.31 21.47 -0.43
C HIS A 170 11.76 22.00 -0.44
N SER A 171 12.71 21.06 -0.56
CA SER A 171 14.15 21.34 -0.56
C SER A 171 14.74 21.12 -1.95
N ALA A 172 15.78 21.89 -2.30
CA ALA A 172 16.56 21.72 -3.54
C ALA A 172 17.48 20.48 -3.56
N THR A 173 17.40 19.62 -2.54
CA THR A 173 18.22 18.41 -2.45
C THR A 173 17.87 17.44 -3.58
N ALA A 174 18.88 17.00 -4.34
CA ALA A 174 18.69 16.15 -5.52
C ALA A 174 17.98 14.81 -5.24
N GLN A 175 18.06 14.30 -4.00
CA GLN A 175 17.35 13.10 -3.57
C GLN A 175 16.78 13.29 -2.16
N LEU A 176 15.46 13.28 -2.03
CA LEU A 176 14.78 13.10 -0.74
C LEU A 176 14.20 11.69 -0.68
N GLY A 177 14.53 10.95 0.39
CA GLY A 177 13.98 9.62 0.63
C GLY A 177 12.59 9.61 1.28
N PHE A 178 12.10 10.78 1.73
CA PHE A 178 10.84 11.01 2.45
C PHE A 178 10.50 12.52 2.47
N PRO A 179 9.21 12.91 2.42
CA PRO A 179 8.04 12.07 2.18
C PRO A 179 7.76 11.91 0.68
N CYS A 180 7.60 10.66 0.21
CA CYS A 180 7.22 10.36 -1.17
C CYS A 180 5.70 10.29 -1.34
N LEU A 181 4.98 9.79 -0.32
CA LEU A 181 3.54 9.95 -0.17
C LEU A 181 3.27 11.43 0.12
N GLN A 182 2.35 12.04 -0.62
CA GLN A 182 2.01 13.45 -0.49
C GLN A 182 0.67 13.62 0.23
N HIS A 183 -0.31 12.82 -0.14
CA HIS A 183 -1.69 12.99 0.26
C HIS A 183 -2.44 11.67 0.29
N VAL A 184 -3.41 11.57 1.21
CA VAL A 184 -4.44 10.53 1.22
C VAL A 184 -5.82 11.13 1.37
N SER A 185 -6.81 10.54 0.70
CA SER A 185 -8.22 10.90 0.87
C SER A 185 -9.10 9.67 1.09
N PHE A 186 -10.19 9.87 1.81
CA PHE A 186 -11.10 8.81 2.27
C PHE A 186 -12.51 9.17 1.81
N VAL A 187 -13.08 8.43 0.86
CA VAL A 187 -14.37 8.77 0.26
C VAL A 187 -15.40 7.71 0.63
N PRO A 188 -16.31 7.99 1.57
CA PRO A 188 -17.45 7.12 1.83
C PRO A 188 -18.35 7.03 0.59
N THR A 189 -18.65 5.80 0.16
CA THR A 189 -19.55 5.52 -0.96
C THR A 189 -20.61 4.50 -0.54
N LYS A 190 -21.60 4.24 -1.40
CA LYS A 190 -22.58 3.16 -1.17
C LYS A 190 -21.95 1.77 -1.07
N ALA A 191 -20.79 1.56 -1.69
CA ALA A 191 -20.08 0.28 -1.67
C ALA A 191 -19.14 0.15 -0.46
N GLY A 192 -18.99 1.21 0.35
CA GLY A 192 -17.99 1.30 1.40
C GLY A 192 -16.97 2.42 1.16
N LEU A 193 -15.88 2.40 1.93
CA LEU A 193 -14.82 3.39 1.87
C LEU A 193 -13.93 3.19 0.65
N VAL A 194 -13.71 4.27 -0.11
CA VAL A 194 -12.70 4.33 -1.16
C VAL A 194 -11.55 5.23 -0.68
N ALA A 195 -10.38 4.65 -0.46
CA ALA A 195 -9.17 5.40 -0.13
C ALA A 195 -8.37 5.73 -1.40
N ASN A 196 -7.78 6.93 -1.47
CA ASN A 196 -6.90 7.33 -2.56
C ASN A 196 -5.58 7.83 -1.99
N ALA A 197 -4.46 7.38 -2.54
CA ALA A 197 -3.12 7.79 -2.14
C ALA A 197 -2.35 8.36 -3.33
N PHE A 198 -1.55 9.40 -3.08
CA PHE A 198 -0.81 10.13 -4.10
C PHE A 198 0.68 10.14 -3.78
N TYR A 199 1.49 9.55 -4.66
CA TYR A 199 2.94 9.53 -4.58
C TYR A 199 3.57 10.36 -5.69
N ALA A 200 4.55 11.19 -5.35
CA ALA A 200 5.39 11.84 -6.36
C ALA A 200 6.30 10.82 -7.05
N THR A 201 6.96 9.99 -6.24
CA THR A 201 7.82 8.90 -6.71
C THR A 201 7.61 7.66 -5.84
N GLN A 202 7.82 6.48 -6.40
CA GLN A 202 7.74 5.22 -5.68
C GLN A 202 8.94 4.34 -6.03
N GLN A 203 9.54 3.80 -4.98
CA GLN A 203 10.61 2.81 -5.06
C GLN A 203 9.98 1.43 -5.13
N LEU A 204 10.08 0.77 -6.29
CA LEU A 204 9.38 -0.48 -6.57
C LEU A 204 10.00 -1.64 -5.80
N PHE A 205 11.32 -1.72 -5.72
CA PHE A 205 11.96 -2.85 -5.06
C PHE A 205 11.96 -2.69 -3.53
N ASP A 206 12.47 -1.58 -3.01
CA ASP A 206 12.69 -1.46 -1.56
C ASP A 206 11.42 -1.11 -0.77
N LYS A 207 10.39 -0.52 -1.41
CA LYS A 207 9.27 0.11 -0.66
C LYS A 207 7.86 -0.18 -1.16
N ALA A 208 7.64 -0.52 -2.43
CA ALA A 208 6.28 -0.52 -2.99
C ALA A 208 5.33 -1.47 -2.28
N TYR A 209 5.73 -2.72 -2.09
CA TYR A 209 4.89 -3.70 -1.42
C TYR A 209 4.50 -3.22 -0.01
N GLY A 210 5.48 -2.86 0.83
CA GLY A 210 5.22 -2.37 2.18
C GLY A 210 4.38 -1.08 2.20
N ASN A 211 4.61 -0.16 1.26
CA ASN A 211 3.78 1.03 1.14
C ASN A 211 2.32 0.66 0.81
N TYR A 212 2.09 -0.25 -0.13
CA TYR A 212 0.73 -0.68 -0.48
C TYR A 212 0.04 -1.38 0.68
N LEU A 213 0.77 -2.23 1.42
CA LEU A 213 0.28 -2.87 2.64
C LEU A 213 -0.09 -1.83 3.71
N GLY A 214 0.80 -0.90 4.03
CA GLY A 214 0.55 0.13 5.04
C GLY A 214 -0.61 1.07 4.67
N LEU A 215 -0.78 1.39 3.38
CA LEU A 215 -1.93 2.16 2.89
C LEU A 215 -3.24 1.37 3.01
N ALA A 216 -3.20 0.07 2.69
CA ALA A 216 -4.37 -0.79 2.83
C ALA A 216 -4.77 -0.94 4.30
N GLN A 217 -3.80 -1.11 5.21
CA GLN A 217 -4.01 -1.12 6.66
C GLN A 217 -4.57 0.22 7.18
N LEU A 218 -4.02 1.35 6.72
CA LEU A 218 -4.57 2.68 7.05
C LEU A 218 -6.02 2.83 6.57
N ALA A 219 -6.31 2.41 5.33
CA ALA A 219 -7.66 2.47 4.78
C ALA A 219 -8.63 1.56 5.54
N ALA A 220 -8.18 0.36 5.93
CA ALA A 220 -8.94 -0.58 6.74
C ALA A 220 -9.25 -0.01 8.14
N PHE A 221 -8.26 0.61 8.80
CA PHE A 221 -8.48 1.34 10.05
C PHE A 221 -9.53 2.45 9.90
N MET A 222 -9.41 3.29 8.87
CA MET A 222 -10.39 4.37 8.65
C MET A 222 -11.78 3.81 8.35
N ALA A 223 -11.89 2.71 7.61
CA ALA A 223 -13.16 2.05 7.32
C ALA A 223 -13.79 1.44 8.57
N HIS A 224 -12.98 0.79 9.42
CA HIS A 224 -13.36 0.29 10.74
C HIS A 224 -13.92 1.39 11.63
N GLU A 225 -13.17 2.49 11.78
CA GLU A 225 -13.59 3.62 12.61
C GLU A 225 -14.82 4.36 12.07
N MET A 226 -15.07 4.29 10.75
CA MET A 226 -16.28 4.81 10.12
C MET A 226 -17.45 3.83 10.14
N GLY A 227 -17.25 2.58 10.59
CA GLY A 227 -18.29 1.54 10.62
C GLY A 227 -18.80 1.12 9.23
N ILE A 228 -17.97 1.22 8.18
CA ILE A 228 -18.33 0.84 6.81
C ILE A 228 -17.29 -0.12 6.21
N PRO A 229 -17.64 -0.94 5.20
CA PRO A 229 -16.66 -1.82 4.55
C PRO A 229 -15.54 -1.03 3.85
N LEU A 230 -14.36 -1.63 3.71
CA LEU A 230 -13.33 -1.09 2.81
C LEU A 230 -13.62 -1.57 1.39
N ALA A 231 -14.02 -0.66 0.50
CA ALA A 231 -14.39 -1.01 -0.87
C ALA A 231 -13.18 -1.04 -1.81
N ARG A 232 -12.28 -0.06 -1.69
CA ARG A 232 -11.20 0.12 -2.66
C ARG A 232 -10.07 0.98 -2.12
N LEU A 233 -8.86 0.66 -2.57
CA LEU A 233 -7.68 1.50 -2.45
C LEU A 233 -7.16 1.85 -3.85
N ASN A 234 -7.05 3.14 -4.13
CA ASN A 234 -6.39 3.66 -5.33
C ASN A 234 -5.04 4.27 -4.96
N VAL A 235 -4.01 4.00 -5.76
CA VAL A 235 -2.67 4.57 -5.58
C VAL A 235 -2.21 5.18 -6.90
N THR A 236 -2.11 6.51 -6.93
CA THR A 236 -1.60 7.26 -8.07
C THR A 236 -0.15 7.63 -7.83
N ILE A 237 0.73 7.26 -8.75
CA ILE A 237 2.18 7.40 -8.63
C ILE A 237 2.69 8.18 -9.85
N GLY A 238 3.37 9.29 -9.60
CA GLY A 238 3.99 10.09 -10.65
C GLY A 238 5.08 9.31 -11.41
N VAL A 239 6.07 8.78 -10.67
CA VAL A 239 7.13 7.92 -11.22
C VAL A 239 7.37 6.72 -10.31
N ALA A 240 7.04 5.52 -10.77
CA ALA A 240 7.44 4.28 -10.13
C ALA A 240 8.75 3.80 -10.76
N LYS A 241 9.77 3.50 -9.95
CA LYS A 241 11.09 3.11 -10.46
C LYS A 241 11.51 1.79 -9.84
N LEU A 242 12.07 0.89 -10.65
CA LEU A 242 12.86 -0.24 -10.16
C LEU A 242 14.28 0.23 -9.89
N GLU A 243 14.56 0.44 -8.60
CA GLU A 243 15.83 0.95 -8.09
C GLU A 243 16.59 -0.12 -7.31
N ARG A 244 17.91 0.06 -7.17
CA ARG A 244 18.81 -0.72 -6.28
C ARG A 244 18.89 -2.23 -6.57
N ILE A 245 18.19 -2.71 -7.58
CA ILE A 245 18.29 -4.04 -8.18
C ILE A 245 18.16 -3.91 -9.70
N THR A 246 18.82 -4.77 -10.45
CA THR A 246 18.70 -4.81 -11.91
C THR A 246 17.71 -5.90 -12.32
N LYS A 247 17.09 -5.73 -13.49
CA LYS A 247 16.17 -6.74 -14.05
C LYS A 247 16.80 -8.10 -14.28
N THR A 248 18.12 -8.13 -14.44
CA THR A 248 18.93 -9.32 -14.71
C THR A 248 19.49 -9.96 -13.43
N ASP A 249 19.18 -9.41 -12.25
CA ASP A 249 19.66 -9.95 -10.99
C ASP A 249 19.05 -11.34 -10.75
N SER A 250 19.89 -12.38 -10.79
CA SER A 250 19.44 -13.77 -10.68
C SER A 250 18.74 -14.07 -9.35
N ALA A 251 18.95 -13.25 -8.31
CA ALA A 251 18.25 -13.37 -7.04
C ALA A 251 16.75 -13.05 -7.14
N MET A 252 16.30 -12.36 -8.20
CA MET A 252 14.87 -12.07 -8.43
C MET A 252 14.08 -13.28 -8.90
N LYS A 253 14.72 -14.36 -9.36
CA LYS A 253 14.05 -15.50 -9.99
C LYS A 253 12.89 -16.07 -9.14
N PRO A 254 13.05 -16.36 -7.84
CA PRO A 254 11.95 -16.88 -7.02
C PRO A 254 10.78 -15.90 -6.89
N LEU A 255 11.07 -14.59 -6.79
CA LEU A 255 10.05 -13.55 -6.72
C LEU A 255 9.29 -13.43 -8.06
N ILE A 256 9.98 -13.53 -9.18
CA ILE A 256 9.37 -13.49 -10.52
C ILE A 256 8.46 -14.69 -10.72
N GLU A 257 8.89 -15.89 -10.32
CA GLU A 257 8.08 -17.11 -10.38
C GLU A 257 6.82 -16.99 -9.51
N ALA A 258 6.95 -16.53 -8.26
CA ALA A 258 5.81 -16.29 -7.39
C ALA A 258 4.87 -15.20 -7.94
N ALA A 259 5.42 -14.12 -8.51
CA ALA A 259 4.64 -13.05 -9.12
C ALA A 259 3.84 -13.56 -10.33
N ARG A 260 4.44 -14.36 -11.21
CA ARG A 260 3.75 -14.99 -12.35
C ARG A 260 2.64 -15.91 -11.91
N ALA A 261 2.88 -16.75 -10.90
CA ALA A 261 1.86 -17.62 -10.32
C ALA A 261 0.70 -16.82 -9.70
N CYS A 262 1.00 -15.70 -9.03
CA CYS A 262 0.00 -14.83 -8.40
C CYS A 262 -0.95 -14.15 -9.39
N VAL A 263 -0.48 -13.83 -10.61
CA VAL A 263 -1.28 -13.13 -11.63
C VAL A 263 -1.84 -14.08 -12.69
N ALA A 264 -1.50 -15.37 -12.63
CA ALA A 264 -2.01 -16.36 -13.56
C ALA A 264 -3.53 -16.48 -13.43
N PRO A 265 -4.27 -16.66 -14.54
CA PRO A 265 -5.70 -16.91 -14.47
C PRO A 265 -5.98 -18.18 -13.65
N PRO A 266 -7.10 -18.24 -12.93
CA PRO A 266 -7.47 -19.43 -12.17
C PRO A 266 -7.51 -20.65 -13.09
N ALA A 267 -6.97 -21.77 -12.62
CA ALA A 267 -6.98 -23.01 -13.38
C ALA A 267 -8.42 -23.37 -13.78
N PRO A 268 -8.65 -23.85 -15.02
CA PRO A 268 -9.99 -24.27 -15.43
C PRO A 268 -10.49 -25.37 -14.47
N PRO A 269 -11.80 -25.38 -14.16
CA PRO A 269 -12.37 -26.39 -13.28
C PRO A 269 -12.10 -27.79 -13.83
N ALA A 270 -11.66 -28.70 -12.96
CA ALA A 270 -11.40 -30.08 -13.35
C ALA A 270 -12.67 -30.70 -13.96
N PRO A 271 -12.55 -31.48 -15.07
CA PRO A 271 -13.69 -32.15 -15.66
C PRO A 271 -14.35 -33.06 -14.64
N ARG A 272 -15.67 -32.91 -14.46
CA ARG A 272 -16.44 -33.78 -13.56
C ARG A 272 -16.26 -35.24 -14.01
N PRO A 273 -16.04 -36.18 -13.08
CA PRO A 273 -16.02 -37.59 -13.43
C PRO A 273 -17.35 -37.94 -14.10
N SER A 274 -17.29 -38.49 -15.32
CA SER A 274 -18.47 -38.98 -16.02
C SER A 274 -19.09 -40.09 -15.19
N ALA A 275 -20.34 -39.91 -14.77
CA ALA A 275 -21.09 -40.95 -14.08
C ALA A 275 -21.26 -42.14 -15.03
N SER A 276 -20.48 -43.21 -14.79
CA SER A 276 -20.71 -44.48 -15.45
C SER A 276 -22.05 -45.02 -14.97
N LEU A 277 -23.03 -45.10 -15.86
CA LEU A 277 -24.28 -45.81 -15.62
C LEU A 277 -23.95 -47.29 -15.34
N GLN A 278 -23.97 -47.68 -14.06
CA GLN A 278 -24.06 -49.09 -13.70
C GLN A 278 -25.52 -49.52 -13.91
N LEU A 279 -25.76 -50.23 -15.01
CA LEU A 279 -26.99 -50.99 -15.21
C LEU A 279 -27.05 -52.08 -14.11
N ALA A 280 -27.96 -51.93 -13.15
CA ALA A 280 -28.27 -52.98 -12.20
C ALA A 280 -29.05 -54.08 -12.92
N ALA A 281 -28.50 -55.30 -12.96
CA ALA A 281 -29.21 -56.49 -13.37
C ALA A 281 -30.26 -56.85 -12.30
N GLN A 282 -31.53 -56.96 -12.72
CA GLN A 282 -32.62 -57.49 -11.89
C GLN A 282 -32.55 -59.04 -11.88
N PRO A 283 -32.69 -59.71 -10.73
CA PRO A 283 -32.90 -61.15 -10.70
C PRO A 283 -34.40 -61.48 -10.83
N ALA A 284 -34.65 -62.65 -11.43
CA ALA A 284 -35.95 -63.25 -11.70
C ALA A 284 -36.65 -63.79 -10.44
#